data_AF-A0A561BF28-F1
#
_entry.id   AF-A0A561BF28-F1
#
_cell.length_a   1.000
_cell.length_b   1.000
_cell.length_c   1.000
_cell.angle_alpha   90.00
_cell.angle_beta   90.00
_cell.angle_gamma   90.00
#
_symmetry.space_group_name_H-M   'P 1'
#
loop_
_entity.id
_entity.type
_entity.pdbx_description
1 polymer ?
#
loop_
_entity_poly.entity_id
_entity_poly.type
_entity_poly.pdbx_seq_one_letter_code
_entity_poly.pdbx_strand_id
1 'polypeptide(L)'
;MSAPHKSASPVAAGLVAPSAATAKDFATVTAKFAIKGHVLQRNVRADDGCVMFTVSRWGQSRSFTHWNDVYAFLAQIQIGGAT
;
A
#
# COMPACT_ATOMS: atom_id res chain seq x y z
N MET A 1 -5.90 15.21 31.43
CA MET A 1 -6.67 14.86 30.21
C MET A 1 -5.91 15.42 29.01
N SER A 2 -5.73 14.59 27.97
CA SER A 2 -5.26 14.94 26.61
C SER A 2 -3.76 15.27 26.46
N ALA A 3 -2.96 14.79 25.50
CA ALA A 3 -2.99 13.74 24.47
C ALA A 3 -1.52 13.64 23.97
N PRO A 4 -0.96 12.48 23.56
CA PRO A 4 0.42 12.44 23.08
C PRO A 4 0.55 13.00 21.65
N HIS A 5 1.51 13.91 21.52
CA HIS A 5 2.12 14.47 20.32
C HIS A 5 2.47 13.36 19.30
N LYS A 6 1.67 13.21 18.25
CA LYS A 6 2.06 12.45 17.06
C LYS A 6 2.66 13.43 16.05
N SER A 7 3.98 13.44 16.02
CA SER A 7 4.81 14.16 15.06
C SER A 7 4.37 13.82 13.63
N ALA A 8 3.92 14.82 12.87
CA ALA A 8 3.73 14.72 11.44
C ALA A 8 4.59 15.82 10.80
N SER A 9 5.81 15.43 10.40
CA SER A 9 6.72 16.27 9.62
C SER A 9 6.05 16.73 8.32
N PRO A 10 6.17 18.01 7.94
CA PRO A 10 5.82 18.45 6.60
C PRO A 10 7.04 18.25 5.70
N VAL A 11 7.03 17.21 4.88
CA VAL A 11 7.97 17.12 3.75
C VAL A 11 7.16 17.29 2.48
N ALA A 12 7.28 18.49 1.91
CA ALA A 12 6.93 18.78 0.54
C ALA A 12 7.62 17.78 -0.39
N ALA A 13 6.83 16.98 -1.10
CA ALA A 13 7.31 16.14 -2.20
C ALA A 13 6.75 16.72 -3.50
N GLY A 14 7.45 17.73 -4.02
CA GLY A 14 7.44 17.96 -5.45
C GLY A 14 8.14 16.80 -6.15
N LEU A 15 7.80 16.65 -7.43
CA LEU A 15 8.39 15.80 -8.47
C LEU A 15 7.86 14.36 -8.59
N VAL A 16 7.22 14.16 -9.74
CA VAL A 16 6.94 12.93 -10.49
C VAL A 16 6.12 11.87 -9.75
N ALA A 17 4.82 11.81 -10.03
CA ALA A 17 4.02 10.65 -9.69
C ALA A 17 4.60 9.43 -10.44
N PRO A 18 5.20 8.43 -9.76
CA PRO A 18 5.58 7.21 -10.43
C PRO A 18 4.29 6.54 -10.91
N SER A 19 4.22 6.31 -12.22
CA SER A 19 3.11 5.78 -13.01
C SER A 19 2.12 4.98 -12.18
N ALA A 20 0.93 5.54 -11.95
CA ALA A 20 -0.17 4.84 -11.31
C ALA A 20 -0.35 3.47 -12.00
N ALA A 21 -0.39 2.39 -11.22
CA ALA A 21 -0.62 1.06 -11.74
C ALA A 21 -1.85 1.04 -12.66
N THR A 22 -1.68 0.60 -13.90
CA THR A 22 -2.81 0.39 -14.80
C THR A 22 -3.81 -0.58 -14.16
N ALA A 23 -5.11 -0.43 -14.44
CA ALA A 23 -6.14 -1.28 -13.87
C ALA A 23 -5.87 -2.79 -14.03
N LYS A 24 -5.26 -3.19 -15.16
CA LYS A 24 -4.84 -4.57 -15.43
C LYS A 24 -3.73 -5.05 -14.51
N ASP A 25 -2.75 -4.19 -14.24
CA ASP A 25 -1.63 -4.47 -13.36
C ASP A 25 -2.13 -4.64 -11.92
N PHE A 26 -2.98 -3.71 -11.49
CA PHE A 26 -3.64 -3.77 -10.19
C PHE A 26 -4.46 -5.06 -10.00
N ALA A 27 -5.28 -5.44 -11.00
CA ALA A 27 -6.07 -6.67 -10.94
C ALA A 27 -5.16 -7.92 -10.84
N THR A 28 -4.07 -7.94 -11.60
CA THR A 28 -3.09 -9.04 -11.59
C THR A 28 -2.43 -9.17 -10.22
N VAL A 29 -1.95 -8.06 -9.65
CA VAL A 29 -1.31 -8.04 -8.33
C VAL A 29 -2.30 -8.39 -7.22
N THR A 30 -3.55 -7.89 -7.31
CA THR A 30 -4.62 -8.24 -6.38
C THR A 30 -4.90 -9.74 -6.38
N ALA A 31 -4.97 -10.37 -7.56
CA ALA A 31 -5.12 -11.81 -7.68
C ALA A 31 -3.95 -12.58 -7.05
N LYS A 32 -2.70 -12.11 -7.25
CA LYS A 32 -1.52 -12.72 -6.61
C LYS A 32 -1.57 -12.62 -5.08
N PHE A 33 -2.03 -11.51 -4.52
CA PHE A 33 -2.29 -11.38 -3.08
C PHE A 33 -3.39 -12.33 -2.61
N ALA A 34 -4.50 -12.43 -3.36
CA ALA A 34 -5.61 -13.30 -3.02
C ALA A 34 -5.21 -14.78 -2.97
N ILE A 35 -4.36 -15.24 -3.90
CA ILE A 35 -3.78 -16.60 -3.88
C ILE A 35 -3.01 -16.86 -2.58
N LYS A 36 -2.40 -15.83 -1.98
CA LYS A 36 -1.68 -15.91 -0.70
C LYS A 36 -2.57 -15.63 0.51
N GLY A 37 -3.89 -15.46 0.33
CA GLY A 37 -4.83 -15.13 1.40
C GLY A 37 -4.74 -13.69 1.91
N HIS A 38 -4.24 -12.77 1.08
CA HIS A 38 -4.21 -11.33 1.36
C HIS A 38 -5.25 -10.61 0.50
N VAL A 39 -5.79 -9.52 1.02
CA VAL A 39 -6.70 -8.62 0.29
C VAL A 39 -5.95 -7.32 0.00
N LEU A 40 -5.85 -6.94 -1.27
CA LEU A 40 -5.30 -5.65 -1.68
C LEU A 40 -6.46 -4.70 -2.04
N GLN A 41 -6.46 -3.52 -1.41
CA GLN A 41 -7.42 -2.45 -1.68
C GLN A 41 -6.67 -1.20 -2.12
N ARG A 42 -7.22 -0.47 -3.09
CA ARG A 42 -6.81 0.90 -3.40
C ARG A 42 -7.81 1.86 -2.79
N ASN A 43 -7.34 2.89 -2.12
CA ASN A 43 -8.16 4.00 -1.64
C ASN A 43 -7.56 5.31 -2.13
N VAL A 44 -8.41 6.24 -2.54
CA VAL A 44 -7.99 7.60 -2.88
C VAL A 44 -8.40 8.47 -1.70
N ARG A 45 -7.42 9.09 -1.02
CA ARG A 45 -7.74 9.97 0.09
C ARG A 45 -8.41 11.23 -0.46
N ALA A 46 -9.61 11.52 0.05
CA ALA A 46 -10.44 12.64 -0.44
C ALA A 46 -9.83 14.03 -0.17
N ASP A 47 -8.90 14.12 0.79
CA ASP A 47 -8.31 15.38 1.24
C ASP A 47 -7.20 15.89 0.30
N ASP A 48 -6.29 15.00 -0.10
CA ASP A 48 -5.08 15.33 -0.88
C ASP A 48 -5.02 14.57 -2.22
N GLY A 49 -6.03 13.75 -2.52
CA GLY A 49 -6.08 12.94 -3.74
C GLY A 49 -5.04 11.82 -3.79
N CYS A 50 -4.29 11.58 -2.72
CA CYS A 50 -3.23 10.58 -2.73
C CYS A 50 -3.82 9.17 -2.76
N VAL A 51 -3.26 8.35 -3.65
CA VAL A 51 -3.60 6.93 -3.75
C VAL A 51 -2.84 6.16 -2.68
N MET A 52 -3.58 5.42 -1.86
CA MET A 52 -3.05 4.49 -0.87
C MET A 52 -3.44 3.06 -1.23
N PHE A 53 -2.48 2.15 -1.08
CA PHE A 53 -2.65 0.73 -1.28
C PHE A 53 -2.60 0.03 0.07
N THR A 54 -3.68 -0.64 0.47
CA THR A 54 -3.76 -1.36 1.74
C THR A 54 -3.80 -2.84 1.47
N VAL A 55 -2.84 -3.59 2.02
CA VAL A 55 -2.84 -5.05 2.00
C VAL A 55 -3.19 -5.56 3.38
N SER A 56 -4.20 -6.43 3.46
CA SER A 56 -4.70 -6.96 4.73
C SER A 56 -4.71 -8.50 4.74
N ARG A 57 -4.36 -9.09 5.89
CA ARG A 57 -4.45 -10.54 6.15
C ARG A 57 -4.68 -10.80 7.64
N TRP A 58 -5.66 -11.63 7.97
CA TRP A 58 -5.96 -12.06 9.35
C TRP A 58 -6.03 -10.92 10.37
N GLY A 59 -6.66 -9.80 10.01
CA GLY A 59 -6.81 -8.63 10.87
C GLY A 59 -5.57 -7.71 10.95
N GLN A 60 -4.44 -8.09 10.36
CA GLN A 60 -3.29 -7.19 10.17
C GLN A 60 -3.39 -6.50 8.82
N SER A 61 -3.06 -5.20 8.79
CA SER A 61 -3.07 -4.41 7.57
C SER A 61 -1.78 -3.59 7.44
N ARG A 62 -1.31 -3.45 6.21
CA ARG A 62 -0.15 -2.63 5.86
C ARG A 62 -0.53 -1.70 4.72
N SER A 63 -0.23 -0.42 4.89
CA SER A 63 -0.54 0.63 3.92
C SER A 63 0.72 1.12 3.21
N PHE A 64 0.62 1.34 1.91
CA PHE A 64 1.70 1.81 1.05
C PHE A 64 1.19 2.98 0.21
N THR A 65 2.05 3.97 -0.01
CA THR A 65 1.78 5.13 -0.89
C THR A 65 2.34 4.94 -2.29
N HIS A 66 3.28 4.01 -2.47
CA HIS A 66 3.90 3.72 -3.76
C HIS A 66 3.61 2.30 -4.20
N TRP A 67 3.38 2.15 -5.50
CA TRP A 67 3.10 0.85 -6.11
C TRP A 67 4.31 -0.09 -6.08
N ASN A 68 5.52 0.45 -6.14
CA ASN A 68 6.74 -0.36 -6.07
C ASN A 68 6.88 -1.10 -4.73
N ASP A 69 6.48 -0.48 -3.61
CA ASP A 69 6.48 -1.13 -2.30
C ASP A 69 5.47 -2.28 -2.21
N VAL A 70 4.32 -2.15 -2.89
CA VAL A 70 3.33 -3.23 -3.02
C VAL A 70 3.93 -4.43 -3.75
N TYR A 71 4.69 -4.19 -4.81
CA TYR A 71 5.42 -5.23 -5.53
C TYR A 71 6.53 -5.87 -4.71
N ALA A 72 7.33 -5.07 -4.00
CA ALA A 72 8.37 -5.58 -3.11
C ALA A 72 7.78 -6.45 -2.00
N PHE A 73 6.65 -6.02 -1.42
CA PHE A 73 5.93 -6.80 -0.42
C PHE A 73 5.38 -8.09 -1.01
N LEU A 74 4.82 -8.05 -2.22
CA LEU A 74 4.36 -9.25 -2.93
C LEU A 74 5.50 -10.25 -3.15
N ALA A 75 6.66 -9.79 -3.61
CA ALA A 75 7.84 -10.63 -3.80
C ALA A 75 8.31 -11.25 -2.47
N GLN A 76 8.31 -10.47 -1.39
CA GLN A 76 8.66 -10.94 -0.05
C GLN A 76 7.73 -12.08 0.41
N ILE A 77 6.42 -11.92 0.29
CA ILE A 77 5.46 -12.97 0.68
C ILE A 77 5.45 -14.18 -0.28
N GLN A 78 5.98 -14.02 -1.50
CA GLN A 78 6.11 -15.11 -2.47
C GLN A 78 7.30 -16.02 -2.17
N ILE A 79 8.45 -15.47 -1.76
CA ILE A 79 9.73 -16.20 -1.66
C ILE A 79 9.81 -17.09 -0.42
N GLY A 80 9.24 -16.72 0.73
CA GLY A 80 9.56 -17.52 1.92
C GLY A 80 8.91 -17.14 3.24
N GLY A 81 7.75 -16.47 3.21
CA GLY A 81 7.04 -16.14 4.44
C GLY A 81 7.73 -15.02 5.23
N ALA A 82 6.95 -14.33 6.05
CA ALA A 82 7.52 -13.48 7.08
C ALA A 82 8.44 -14.34 7.97
N THR A 83 9.74 -14.05 7.96
CA THR A 83 10.64 -14.41 9.07
C THR A 83 10.53 -13.34 10.14
#